data_AF-A0A1Q7DDY7-F1
#
_entry.id   AF-A0A1Q7DDY7-F1
#
_cell.length_a   1.000
_cell.length_b   1.000
_cell.length_c   1.000
_cell.angle_alpha   90.00
_cell.angle_beta   90.00
_cell.angle_gamma   90.00
#
_symmetry.space_group_name_H-M   'P 1'
#
loop_
_entity.id
_entity.type
_entity.pdbx_description
1 polymer ?
#
loop_
_entity_poly.entity_id
_entity_poly.type
_entity_poly.pdbx_seq_one_letter_code
_entity_poly.pdbx_strand_id
1 'polypeptide(L)' 'MSRPTDDWWADIERDFLESLEGDSGTTSLQTIARRLHISEDAAGSLVAILAREGKVRISVVERRHRGDEAA' A
#
# COMPACT_ATOMS: atom_id res chain seq x y z
N MET A 1 -0.40 -1.96 -27.52
CA MET A 1 0.72 -2.65 -26.83
C MET A 1 0.94 -1.87 -25.55
N SER A 2 0.60 -2.44 -24.40
CA SER A 2 0.91 -1.84 -23.10
C SER A 2 2.42 -1.74 -22.96
N ARG A 3 2.91 -0.67 -22.34
CA ARG A 3 4.35 -0.58 -22.08
C ARG A 3 4.72 -1.61 -21.02
N PRO A 4 5.94 -2.15 -21.01
CA PRO A 4 6.40 -3.06 -19.97
C PRO A 4 6.18 -2.53 -18.53
N THR A 5 6.18 -1.21 -18.37
CA THR A 5 5.87 -0.52 -17.10
C THR A 5 4.39 -0.58 -16.70
N ASP A 6 3.47 -0.61 -17.66
CA ASP A 6 2.03 -0.69 -17.41
C ASP A 6 1.66 -2.09 -16.93
N ASP A 7 2.30 -3.11 -17.49
CA ASP A 7 2.12 -4.51 -17.09
C ASP A 7 2.66 -4.74 -15.66
N TRP A 8 3.85 -4.19 -15.37
CA TRP A 8 4.42 -4.21 -14.02
C TRP A 8 3.56 -3.46 -12.98
N TRP A 9 2.97 -2.33 -13.36
CA TRP A 9 2.06 -1.58 -12.49
C TRP A 9 0.76 -2.35 -12.21
N ALA A 10 0.19 -2.97 -13.23
CA ALA A 10 -1.01 -3.78 -13.10
C ALA A 10 -0.78 -4.99 -12.18
N ASP A 11 0.38 -5.63 -12.26
CA ASP A 11 0.75 -6.73 -11.37
C ASP A 11 0.86 -6.27 -9.91
N ILE A 12 1.55 -5.16 -9.64
CA ILE A 12 1.66 -4.60 -8.28
C ILE A 12 0.30 -4.22 -7.71
N GLU A 13 -0.55 -3.60 -8.52
CA GLU A 13 -1.91 -3.22 -8.11
C GLU A 13 -2.74 -4.46 -7.75
N ARG A 14 -2.69 -5.51 -8.58
CA ARG A 14 -3.37 -6.78 -8.31
C ARG A 14 -2.89 -7.39 -7.00
N ASP A 15 -1.58 -7.58 -6.87
CA ASP A 15 -0.98 -8.20 -5.69
C ASP A 15 -1.29 -7.40 -4.41
N PHE A 16 -1.36 -6.07 -4.52
CA PHE A 16 -1.82 -5.20 -3.44
C PHE A 16 -3.27 -5.47 -3.04
N LEU A 17 -4.19 -5.53 -4.01
CA LEU A 17 -5.62 -5.73 -3.75
C LEU A 17 -5.89 -7.14 -3.18
N GLU A 18 -5.22 -8.17 -3.70
CA GLU A 18 -5.25 -9.52 -3.16
C GLU A 18 -4.79 -9.56 -1.70
N SER A 19 -3.82 -8.71 -1.33
CA SER A 19 -3.38 -8.58 0.06
C SER A 19 -4.50 -8.10 1.02
N LEU A 20 -5.50 -7.39 0.51
CA LEU A 20 -6.63 -6.89 1.30
C LEU A 20 -7.77 -7.91 1.44
N GLU A 21 -7.78 -8.98 0.66
CA GLU A 21 -8.84 -9.99 0.70
C GLU A 21 -8.82 -10.85 1.99
N GLY A 22 -7.77 -10.73 2.81
CA GLY A 22 -7.63 -11.44 4.09
C GLY A 22 -8.19 -10.71 5.32
N ASP A 23 -8.97 -11.45 6.11
CA ASP A 23 -9.39 -11.27 7.53
C ASP A 23 -10.18 -10.02 7.97
N SER A 24 -10.21 -8.91 7.23
CA SER A 24 -11.12 -7.78 7.55
C SER A 24 -11.18 -6.65 6.51
N GLY A 25 -10.49 -6.78 5.38
CA GLY A 25 -10.38 -5.69 4.39
C GLY A 25 -9.57 -4.49 4.88
N THR A 26 -8.85 -4.63 6.01
CA THR A 26 -8.02 -3.58 6.60
C THR A 26 -6.62 -4.15 6.87
N THR A 27 -5.59 -3.38 6.52
CA THR A 27 -4.20 -3.78 6.74
C THR A 27 -3.31 -2.56 7.00
N SER A 28 -2.13 -2.77 7.59
CA SER A 28 -1.15 -1.71 7.82
C SER A 28 -0.19 -1.54 6.64
N LEU A 29 0.35 -0.33 6.45
CA LEU A 29 1.37 -0.05 5.43
C LEU A 29 2.60 -0.96 5.54
N GLN A 30 3.04 -1.25 6.78
CA GLN A 30 4.14 -2.18 7.02
C GLN A 30 3.83 -3.61 6.53
N THR A 31 2.58 -4.05 6.64
CA THR A 31 2.18 -5.38 6.15
C THR A 31 2.13 -5.41 4.63
N ILE A 32 1.62 -4.34 3.99
CA ILE A 32 1.67 -4.16 2.54
C ILE A 32 3.11 -4.19 2.04
N ALA A 33 3.99 -3.38 2.62
CA ALA A 33 5.40 -3.26 2.23
C ALA A 33 6.12 -4.62 2.29
N ARG A 34 5.89 -5.40 3.36
CA ARG A 34 6.44 -6.76 3.51
C ARG A 34 5.93 -7.73 2.46
N ARG A 35 4.63 -7.71 2.14
CA ARG A 35 4.03 -8.63 1.16
C ARG A 35 4.48 -8.33 -0.27
N LEU A 36 4.60 -7.05 -0.60
CA LEU A 36 5.01 -6.60 -1.93
C LEU A 36 6.53 -6.45 -2.08
N HIS A 37 7.32 -6.73 -1.03
CA HIS A 37 8.77 -6.58 -1.02
C HIS A 37 9.26 -5.17 -1.43
N ILE A 38 8.56 -4.12 -0.98
CA ILE A 38 8.87 -2.70 -1.23
C ILE A 38 9.14 -1.94 0.08
N SER A 39 9.63 -0.70 -0.02
CA SER A 39 9.75 0.18 1.14
C SER A 39 8.39 0.66 1.64
N GLU A 40 8.30 1.04 2.92
CA GLU A 40 7.07 1.58 3.52
C GLU A 40 6.65 2.91 2.84
N ASP A 41 7.61 3.75 2.43
CA ASP A 41 7.35 4.97 1.66
C ASP A 41 6.74 4.69 0.28
N ALA A 42 7.24 3.66 -0.40
CA ALA A 42 6.69 3.23 -1.68
C ALA A 42 5.27 2.68 -1.51
N ALA A 43 5.02 1.90 -0.45
CA ALA A 43 3.68 1.43 -0.09
C ALA A 43 2.74 2.61 0.23
N GLY A 44 3.22 3.63 0.95
CA GLY A 44 2.45 4.85 1.22
C GLY A 44 2.06 5.61 -0.05
N SER A 45 3.01 5.73 -0.99
CA SER A 45 2.77 6.34 -2.30
C SER A 45 1.74 5.56 -3.12
N LEU A 46 1.86 4.22 -3.16
CA LEU A 46 0.92 3.32 -3.82
C LEU A 46 -0.50 3.47 -3.26
N VAL A 47 -0.65 3.44 -1.93
CA VAL A 47 -1.95 3.61 -1.26
C VAL A 47 -2.55 4.98 -1.59
N ALA A 48 -1.76 6.05 -1.62
CA ALA A 48 -2.24 7.37 -1.97
C ALA A 48 -2.77 7.43 -3.42
N ILE A 49 -2.11 6.76 -4.36
CA ILE A 49 -2.57 6.68 -5.76
C ILE A 49 -3.88 5.90 -5.83
N LEU A 50 -3.93 4.68 -5.28
CA LEU A 50 -5.12 3.83 -5.33
C LEU A 50 -6.32 4.44 -4.61
N ALA A 51 -6.08 5.20 -3.52
CA ALA A 51 -7.15 5.93 -2.83
C ALA A 51 -7.72 7.06 -3.68
N ARG A 52 -6.86 7.79 -4.40
CA ARG A 52 -7.29 8.85 -5.34
C ARG A 52 -8.07 8.27 -6.53
N GLU A 53 -7.76 7.06 -6.94
CA GLU A 53 -8.48 6.32 -7.99
C GLU A 53 -9.78 5.68 -7.48
N GLY A 54 -10.04 5.72 -6.17
CA GLY A 54 -11.24 5.15 -5.54
C GLY A 54 -11.20 3.63 -5.36
N LYS A 55 -10.04 3.00 -5.56
CA LYS A 55 -9.85 1.55 -5.43
C LYS A 55 -9.71 1.11 -3.97
N VAL A 56 -9.27 2.01 -3.10
CA VAL A 56 -9.16 1.78 -1.64
C VAL A 56 -9.61 3.00 -0.86
N ARG A 57 -9.84 2.82 0.45
CA ARG A 57 -10.10 3.92 1.39
C ARG A 57 -9.07 3.91 2.51
N ILE A 58 -8.62 5.09 2.91
CA ILE A 58 -7.82 5.26 4.12
C ILE A 58 -8.79 5.40 5.29
N SER A 59 -8.96 4.34 6.07
CA SER A 59 -9.91 4.28 7.21
C SER A 59 -9.30 4.73 8.53
N VAL A 60 -7.98 4.61 8.67
CA VAL A 60 -7.23 4.93 9.89
C VAL A 60 -6.12 5.89 9.55
N VAL A 61 -6.06 7.04 10.24
CA VAL A 61 -4.99 8.02 10.16
C VAL A 61 -4.54 8.32 11.59
N GLU A 62 -3.30 7.97 11.89
CA GLU A 62 -2.73 8.10 13.23
C GLU A 62 -1.60 9.12 13.22
N ARG A 63 -1.43 9.81 14.34
CA ARG A 63 -0.26 10.66 14.57
C ARG A 63 0.87 9.78 15.09
N ARG A 64 2.02 9.77 14.41
CA ARG A 64 3.25 9.15 14.93
C ARG A 64 3.56 9.75 16.31
N HIS A 65 3.79 8.88 17.29
CA HIS A 65 4.21 9.32 18.61
C HIS A 65 5.65 9.83 18.52
N ARG A 66 5.95 10.99 19.10
CA ARG A 66 7.28 11.65 19.02
C ARG A 66 8.44 10.84 19.64
N GLY A 67 8.16 9.69 20.25
CA GLY A 67 9.16 8.86 20.95
C GLY A 67 10.01 7.93 20.08
N ASP A 68 9.65 7.69 18.82
CA ASP A 68 10.38 6.76 17.93
C ASP A 68 11.60 7.40 17.23
N GLU A 69 11.87 8.69 17.45
CA GLU A 69 13.02 9.41 16.88
C GLU A 69 14.33 9.25 17.69
N ALA A 70 14.30 8.52 18.82
CA ALA A 70 15.41 8.47 19.78
C ALA A 70 15.97 7.05 20.09
N ALA A 71 15.70 6.04 19.26
CA ALA A 71 16.22 4.68 19.43
C ALA A 71 17.05 4.22 18.23
#